data_AF-A0A4Y8KXK4-F1
#
_entry.id   AF-A0A4Y8KXK4-F1
#
_cell.length_a   1.000
_cell.length_b   1.000
_cell.length_c   1.000
_cell.angle_alpha   90.00
_cell.angle_beta   90.00
_cell.angle_gamma   90.00
#
_symmetry.space_group_name_H-M   'P 1'
#
loop_
_entity.id
_entity.type
_entity.pdbx_description
1 polymer ?
#
loop_
_entity_poly.entity_id
_entity_poly.type
_entity_poly.pdbx_seq_one_letter_code
_entity_poly.pdbx_strand_id
1 'polypeptide(L)'
;MDDLFALLLLVSMLALIVGLVKPGLVLKWVPSGERSRKKVLFYFGSSMLIFFVLFGVTVEPAEEDVAGIEEAAAEEEAQRLADEEDQEAEKQAEAEEAERIAEEEAEKASMEEAEREAEEEAERLAEEEAERLAQEEAERLAAEEAEREAEEEAERLAAEEAERLAAEEAEKLAAENAATASQQQAVSMAESYLAYTAFSKTGLIEQLEFEGFDNADATYAVENISVDWPGQAVLMAQSYLDYTAFSKIGLIDQLIFEGFDQADATYGVESISVDWREQAVAMAQNYLDYTAFSRAGLIDQLVFEGFSLEDATYAVDTVGLF
;
A
#
# COMPACT_ATOMS: atom_id res chain seq x y z
N MET A 1 56.35 13.56 -96.29
CA MET A 1 55.14 12.69 -96.31
C MET A 1 54.51 12.60 -94.93
N ASP A 2 55.23 13.03 -93.90
CA ASP A 2 54.93 12.92 -92.48
C ASP A 2 53.71 13.74 -92.04
N ASP A 3 53.50 14.91 -92.64
CA ASP A 3 52.33 15.75 -92.33
C ASP A 3 50.99 15.17 -92.82
N LEU A 4 50.99 14.40 -93.93
CA LEU A 4 49.77 13.75 -94.42
C LEU A 4 49.33 12.64 -93.47
N PHE A 5 50.28 11.88 -92.91
CA PHE A 5 49.99 10.80 -91.97
C PHE A 5 49.62 11.32 -90.58
N ALA A 6 50.27 12.38 -90.10
CA ALA A 6 49.89 13.05 -88.86
C ALA A 6 48.48 13.65 -88.94
N LEU A 7 48.14 14.27 -90.09
CA LEU A 7 46.80 14.82 -90.32
C LEU A 7 45.74 13.72 -90.42
N LEU A 8 46.03 12.59 -91.08
CA LEU A 8 45.13 11.43 -91.13
C LEU A 8 44.91 10.79 -89.75
N LEU A 9 45.94 10.75 -88.90
CA LEU A 9 45.84 10.28 -87.52
C LEU A 9 44.94 11.20 -86.68
N LEU A 10 45.14 12.52 -86.78
CA LEU A 10 44.30 13.51 -86.10
C LEU A 10 42.84 13.45 -86.57
N VAL A 11 42.59 13.30 -87.87
CA VAL A 11 41.23 13.15 -88.42
C VAL A 11 40.60 11.83 -87.98
N SER A 12 41.37 10.73 -87.93
CA SER A 12 40.91 9.43 -87.42
C SER A 12 40.53 9.51 -85.94
N MET A 13 41.30 10.25 -85.13
CA MET A 13 41.04 10.44 -83.71
C MET A 13 39.77 11.29 -83.48
N LEU A 14 39.58 12.37 -84.24
CA LEU A 14 38.35 13.17 -84.21
C LEU A 14 37.12 12.36 -84.66
N ALA A 15 37.25 11.55 -85.71
CA ALA A 15 36.18 10.68 -86.19
C ALA A 15 35.80 9.60 -85.15
N LEU A 16 36.77 9.07 -84.40
CA LEU A 16 36.54 8.13 -83.30
C LEU A 16 35.72 8.77 -82.17
N ILE A 17 36.12 9.96 -81.71
CA ILE A 17 35.45 10.69 -80.62
C ILE A 17 34.00 11.04 -81.01
N VAL A 18 33.79 11.58 -82.21
CA VAL A 18 32.45 11.93 -82.71
C VAL A 18 31.59 10.68 -82.94
N GLY A 19 32.17 9.60 -83.47
CA GLY A 19 31.47 8.35 -83.75
C GLY A 19 31.03 7.57 -82.50
N LEU A 20 31.73 7.72 -81.38
CA LEU A 20 31.30 7.14 -80.10
C LEU A 20 30.03 7.82 -79.56
N VAL A 21 29.85 9.13 -79.79
CA VAL A 21 28.65 9.86 -79.36
C VAL A 21 27.47 9.59 -80.30
N LYS A 22 27.66 9.76 -81.61
CA LYS A 22 26.65 9.51 -82.66
C LYS A 22 27.21 8.61 -83.78
N PRO A 23 27.07 7.28 -83.68
CA PRO A 23 27.67 6.35 -84.64
C PRO A 23 27.11 6.51 -86.07
N GLY A 24 25.88 6.99 -86.20
CA GLY A 24 25.24 7.24 -87.50
C GLY A 24 25.84 8.38 -88.31
N LEU A 25 26.60 9.29 -87.68
CA LEU A 25 27.20 10.44 -88.37
C LEU A 25 28.48 10.05 -89.13
N VAL A 26 29.22 9.08 -88.58
CA VAL A 26 30.53 8.65 -89.08
C VAL A 26 30.42 7.38 -89.93
N LEU A 27 29.53 6.44 -89.57
CA LEU A 27 29.31 5.19 -90.33
C LEU A 27 28.18 5.31 -91.38
N LYS A 28 28.20 6.36 -92.21
CA LYS A 28 27.14 6.61 -93.22
C LYS A 28 27.06 5.52 -94.31
N TRP A 29 28.16 4.82 -94.57
CA TRP A 29 28.25 3.77 -95.59
C TRP A 29 27.78 2.39 -95.10
N VAL A 30 27.44 2.24 -93.81
CA VAL A 30 26.93 1.00 -93.21
C VAL A 30 25.39 1.03 -93.15
N PRO A 31 24.66 -0.06 -93.45
CA PRO A 31 23.20 -0.10 -93.36
C PRO A 31 22.68 0.26 -91.96
N SER A 32 21.58 1.01 -91.88
CA SER A 32 21.12 1.69 -90.67
C SER A 32 20.90 0.77 -89.45
N GLY A 33 20.58 -0.51 -89.67
CA GLY A 33 20.33 -1.49 -88.60
C GLY A 33 21.57 -1.97 -87.86
N GLU A 34 22.77 -1.69 -88.36
CA GLU A 34 24.03 -2.24 -87.81
C GLU A 34 25.02 -1.18 -87.30
N ARG A 35 24.63 0.10 -87.31
CA ARG A 35 25.47 1.21 -86.86
C ARG A 35 25.55 1.24 -85.34
N SER A 36 26.62 0.69 -84.78
CA SER A 36 26.85 0.67 -83.33
C SER A 36 28.19 1.29 -82.95
N ARG A 37 28.26 1.81 -81.72
CA ARG A 37 29.51 2.35 -81.13
C ARG A 37 30.64 1.33 -81.15
N LYS A 38 30.32 0.04 -81.00
CA LYS A 38 31.28 -1.07 -81.08
C LYS A 38 31.93 -1.18 -82.46
N LYS A 39 31.17 -0.96 -83.55
CA LYS A 39 31.73 -0.96 -84.91
C LYS A 39 32.59 0.28 -85.18
N VAL A 40 32.24 1.44 -84.62
CA VAL A 40 33.09 2.65 -84.69
C VAL A 40 34.46 2.38 -84.06
N LEU A 41 34.47 1.81 -82.86
CA LEU A 41 35.70 1.46 -82.16
C LEU A 41 36.51 0.41 -82.95
N PHE A 42 35.83 -0.59 -83.53
CA PHE A 42 36.48 -1.63 -84.33
C PHE A 42 37.20 -1.05 -85.56
N TYR A 43 36.56 -0.18 -86.35
CA TYR A 43 37.17 0.35 -87.59
C TYR A 43 38.20 1.46 -87.34
N PHE A 44 37.87 2.46 -86.51
CA PHE A 44 38.75 3.61 -86.31
C PHE A 44 39.83 3.35 -85.25
N GLY A 45 39.56 2.48 -84.26
CA GLY A 45 40.56 2.03 -83.30
C GLY A 45 41.63 1.13 -83.95
N SER A 46 41.25 0.21 -84.84
CA SER A 46 42.23 -0.58 -85.58
C SER A 46 43.06 0.27 -86.54
N SER A 47 42.44 1.27 -87.18
CA SER A 47 43.16 2.22 -88.04
C SER A 47 44.18 3.05 -87.26
N MET A 48 43.84 3.51 -86.05
CA MET A 48 44.74 4.30 -85.20
C MET A 48 45.98 3.50 -84.75
N LEU A 49 45.79 2.21 -84.42
CA LEU A 49 46.88 1.31 -84.05
C LEU A 49 47.84 1.05 -85.22
N ILE A 50 47.30 0.88 -86.44
CA ILE A 50 48.11 0.71 -87.66
C ILE A 50 48.96 1.95 -87.95
N PHE A 51 48.40 3.15 -87.79
CA PHE A 51 49.17 4.38 -87.99
C PHE A 51 50.23 4.61 -86.91
N PHE A 52 49.97 4.21 -85.67
CA PHE A 52 50.95 4.28 -84.58
C PHE A 52 52.14 3.34 -84.81
N VAL A 53 51.89 2.13 -85.31
CA VAL A 53 52.95 1.17 -85.68
C VAL A 53 53.73 1.64 -86.91
N LEU A 54 53.07 2.25 -87.90
CA LEU A 54 53.75 2.81 -89.08
C LEU A 54 54.61 4.04 -88.74
N PHE A 55 54.17 4.88 -87.79
CA PHE A 55 54.94 6.04 -87.30
C PHE A 55 56.10 5.61 -86.39
N GLY A 56 55.90 4.59 -85.56
CA GLY A 56 56.92 4.06 -84.65
C GLY A 56 58.07 3.31 -85.32
N VAL A 57 57.97 2.96 -86.60
CA VAL A 57 59.02 2.23 -87.36
C VAL A 57 59.92 3.16 -88.19
N THR A 58 59.65 4.47 -88.25
CA THR A 58 60.41 5.42 -89.10
C THR A 58 61.22 6.47 -88.32
N VAL A 59 61.34 6.34 -87.00
CA VAL A 59 62.14 7.25 -86.17
C VAL A 59 63.42 6.55 -85.73
N GLU A 60 64.55 6.98 -86.29
CA GLU A 60 65.91 6.50 -86.02
C GLU A 60 66.47 7.15 -84.72
N PRO A 61 67.30 6.46 -83.91
CA PRO A 61 67.71 6.96 -82.59
C PRO A 61 68.98 7.82 -82.68
N ALA A 62 69.05 8.88 -81.88
CA ALA A 62 70.26 9.70 -81.70
C ALA A 62 70.79 9.51 -80.26
N GLU A 63 72.07 9.14 -80.17
CA GLU A 63 72.90 9.15 -78.97
C GLU A 63 73.58 10.53 -78.80
N GLU A 64 73.74 11.02 -77.57
CA GLU A 64 74.78 11.95 -77.05
C GLU A 64 74.48 12.17 -75.55
N ASP A 65 75.30 11.82 -74.55
CA ASP A 65 76.67 12.16 -74.13
C ASP A 65 76.57 12.83 -72.73
N VAL A 66 77.09 12.16 -71.69
CA VAL A 66 76.82 12.40 -70.26
C VAL A 66 78.11 12.72 -69.51
N ALA A 67 78.38 14.00 -69.23
CA ALA A 67 79.50 14.38 -68.35
C ALA A 67 79.42 15.79 -67.70
N GLY A 68 78.26 16.46 -67.60
CA GLY A 68 78.22 17.83 -67.06
C GLY A 68 76.95 18.26 -66.32
N ILE A 69 76.04 17.33 -66.01
CA ILE A 69 74.74 17.62 -65.36
C ILE A 69 74.74 17.23 -63.87
N GLU A 70 75.71 16.45 -63.38
CA GLU A 70 75.70 15.95 -62.00
C GLU A 70 75.99 17.02 -60.93
N GLU A 71 76.79 18.06 -61.20
CA GLU A 71 77.20 19.01 -60.15
C GLU A 71 76.15 20.13 -59.92
N ALA A 72 75.44 20.57 -60.96
CA ALA A 72 74.36 21.55 -60.84
C ALA A 72 73.02 20.92 -60.42
N ALA A 73 72.77 19.66 -60.78
CA ALA A 73 71.62 18.90 -60.29
C ALA A 73 71.78 18.51 -58.81
N ALA A 74 73.01 18.22 -58.35
CA ALA A 74 73.27 17.87 -56.96
C ALA A 74 73.11 19.07 -55.99
N GLU A 75 73.47 20.30 -56.38
CA GLU A 75 73.23 21.49 -55.54
C GLU A 75 71.75 21.88 -55.49
N GLU A 76 71.01 21.79 -56.60
CA GLU A 76 69.57 22.06 -56.64
C GLU A 76 68.76 20.99 -55.89
N GLU A 77 69.19 19.72 -55.96
CA GLU A 77 68.60 18.61 -55.19
C GLU A 77 68.92 18.72 -53.69
N ALA A 78 70.14 19.11 -53.32
CA ALA A 78 70.51 19.34 -51.93
C ALA A 78 69.75 20.53 -51.31
N GLN A 79 69.51 21.59 -52.08
CA GLN A 79 68.75 22.76 -51.62
C GLN A 79 67.25 22.49 -51.55
N ARG A 80 66.69 21.73 -52.50
CA ARG A 80 65.31 21.23 -52.40
C ARG A 80 65.10 20.29 -51.21
N LEU A 81 66.07 19.41 -50.92
CA LEU A 81 66.01 18.53 -49.75
C LEU A 81 66.06 19.33 -48.45
N ALA A 82 66.91 20.36 -48.37
CA ALA A 82 66.96 21.24 -47.20
C ALA A 82 65.67 22.06 -47.02
N ASP A 83 65.09 22.59 -48.11
CA ASP A 83 63.82 23.33 -48.06
C ASP A 83 62.61 22.41 -47.78
N GLU A 84 62.63 21.15 -48.26
CA GLU A 84 61.63 20.12 -47.93
C GLU A 84 61.76 19.66 -46.46
N GLU A 85 62.98 19.55 -45.92
CA GLU A 85 63.25 19.18 -44.53
C GLU A 85 62.86 20.32 -43.56
N ASP A 86 63.13 21.59 -43.90
CA ASP A 86 62.65 22.76 -43.13
C ASP A 86 61.11 22.88 -43.19
N GLN A 87 60.48 22.60 -44.34
CA GLN A 87 59.02 22.56 -44.44
C GLN A 87 58.40 21.38 -43.68
N GLU A 88 59.04 20.21 -43.64
CA GLU A 88 58.58 19.08 -42.82
C GLU A 88 58.73 19.38 -41.34
N ALA A 89 59.83 20.02 -40.93
CA ALA A 89 60.05 20.46 -39.56
C ALA A 89 59.03 21.54 -39.13
N GLU A 90 58.72 22.51 -40.00
CA GLU A 90 57.72 23.54 -39.75
C GLU A 90 56.30 22.93 -39.65
N LYS A 91 55.95 21.99 -40.54
CA LYS A 91 54.68 21.26 -40.46
C LYS A 91 54.57 20.36 -39.24
N GLN A 92 55.68 19.73 -38.80
CA GLN A 92 55.71 18.96 -37.56
C GLN A 92 55.54 19.85 -36.33
N ALA A 93 56.21 21.01 -36.30
CA ALA A 93 56.07 21.97 -35.22
C ALA A 93 54.65 22.54 -35.15
N GLU A 94 54.04 22.88 -36.29
CA GLU A 94 52.63 23.31 -36.36
C GLU A 94 51.67 22.19 -35.95
N ALA A 95 51.95 20.94 -36.32
CA ALA A 95 51.13 19.79 -35.93
C ALA A 95 51.23 19.48 -34.43
N GLU A 96 52.43 19.51 -33.84
CA GLU A 96 52.61 19.37 -32.38
C GLU A 96 52.00 20.54 -31.61
N GLU A 97 52.10 21.76 -32.12
CA GLU A 97 51.45 22.93 -31.51
C GLU A 97 49.92 22.82 -31.59
N ALA A 98 49.37 22.39 -32.72
CA ALA A 98 47.94 22.13 -32.87
C ALA A 98 47.45 20.98 -31.98
N GLU A 99 48.23 19.91 -31.83
CA GLU A 99 47.91 18.78 -30.95
C GLU A 99 47.94 19.22 -29.48
N ARG A 100 48.96 19.96 -29.06
CA ARG A 100 49.05 20.51 -27.70
C ARG A 100 47.90 21.48 -27.39
N ILE A 101 47.52 22.34 -28.33
CA ILE A 101 46.36 23.23 -28.15
C ILE A 101 45.07 22.40 -28.06
N ALA A 102 44.91 21.36 -28.88
CA ALA A 102 43.74 20.48 -28.82
C ALA A 102 43.67 19.69 -27.51
N GLU A 103 44.81 19.21 -26.98
CA GLU A 103 44.87 18.55 -25.67
C GLU A 103 44.57 19.53 -24.52
N GLU A 104 45.13 20.73 -24.54
CA GLU A 104 44.90 21.75 -23.51
C GLU A 104 43.43 22.26 -23.52
N GLU A 105 42.82 22.39 -24.70
CA GLU A 105 41.39 22.67 -24.85
C GLU A 105 40.52 21.50 -24.38
N ALA A 106 40.90 20.25 -24.66
CA ALA A 106 40.18 19.06 -24.20
C ALA A 106 40.27 18.88 -22.68
N GLU A 107 41.45 19.11 -22.08
CA GLU A 107 41.65 19.07 -20.63
C GLU A 107 40.88 20.18 -19.93
N LYS A 108 40.91 21.40 -20.48
CA LYS A 108 40.12 22.52 -19.98
C LYS A 108 38.61 22.26 -20.07
N ALA A 109 38.13 21.72 -21.19
CA ALA A 109 36.72 21.35 -21.34
C ALA A 109 36.31 20.25 -20.36
N SER A 110 37.16 19.23 -20.15
CA SER A 110 36.95 18.19 -19.14
C SER A 110 36.89 18.74 -17.72
N MET A 111 37.76 19.70 -17.38
CA MET A 111 37.75 20.34 -16.07
C MET A 111 36.52 21.23 -15.86
N GLU A 112 36.14 22.03 -16.84
CA GLU A 112 34.92 22.86 -16.78
C GLU A 112 33.65 22.00 -16.69
N GLU A 113 33.59 20.86 -17.38
CA GLU A 113 32.50 19.90 -17.24
C GLU A 113 32.45 19.27 -15.84
N ALA A 114 33.60 18.84 -15.31
CA ALA A 114 33.68 18.29 -13.96
C ALA A 114 33.35 19.32 -12.87
N GLU A 115 33.74 20.59 -13.04
CA GLU A 115 33.39 21.68 -12.13
C GLU A 115 31.89 21.98 -12.17
N ARG A 116 31.30 22.05 -13.37
CA ARG A 116 29.84 22.23 -13.54
C ARG A 116 29.04 21.09 -12.92
N GLU A 117 29.46 19.84 -13.12
CA GLU A 117 28.80 18.68 -12.51
C GLU A 117 28.92 18.70 -10.98
N ALA A 118 30.08 19.08 -10.44
CA ALA A 118 30.27 19.21 -9.00
C ALA A 118 29.43 20.35 -8.39
N GLU A 119 29.28 21.47 -9.09
CA GLU A 119 28.42 22.59 -8.67
C GLU A 119 26.93 22.23 -8.74
N GLU A 120 26.48 21.59 -9.82
CA GLU A 120 25.10 21.10 -9.97
C GLU A 120 24.75 20.03 -8.92
N GLU A 121 25.68 19.13 -8.59
CA GLU A 121 25.49 18.15 -7.52
C GLU A 121 25.45 18.81 -6.14
N ALA A 122 26.32 19.79 -5.88
CA ALA A 122 26.33 20.54 -4.63
C ALA A 122 25.05 21.36 -4.44
N GLU A 123 24.55 22.01 -5.51
CA GLU A 123 23.28 22.76 -5.48
C GLU A 123 22.09 21.82 -5.23
N ARG A 124 22.02 20.69 -5.94
CA ARG A 124 20.96 19.69 -5.74
C ARG A 124 20.93 19.15 -4.31
N LEU A 125 22.10 18.85 -3.73
CA LEU A 125 22.19 18.37 -2.35
C LEU A 125 21.78 19.46 -1.34
N ALA A 126 22.15 20.72 -1.59
CA ALA A 126 21.74 21.84 -0.74
C ALA A 126 20.22 22.08 -0.81
N GLU A 127 19.61 21.94 -1.99
CA GLU A 127 18.16 22.04 -2.16
C GLU A 127 17.43 20.86 -1.49
N GLU A 128 17.90 19.63 -1.67
CA GLU A 128 17.33 18.44 -1.01
C GLU A 128 17.44 18.52 0.51
N GLU A 129 18.57 19.00 1.06
CA GLU A 129 18.72 19.22 2.49
C GLU A 129 17.80 20.32 3.01
N ALA A 130 17.65 21.42 2.27
CA ALA A 130 16.73 22.51 2.62
C ALA A 130 15.26 22.04 2.60
N GLU A 131 14.85 21.26 1.61
CA GLU A 131 13.51 20.68 1.52
C GLU A 131 13.26 19.68 2.66
N ARG A 132 14.21 18.79 2.94
CA ARG A 132 14.11 17.84 4.06
C ARG A 132 13.95 18.57 5.39
N LEU A 133 14.74 19.61 5.65
CA LEU A 133 14.65 20.38 6.89
C LEU A 133 13.31 21.13 6.99
N ALA A 134 12.82 21.70 5.90
CA ALA A 134 11.51 22.35 5.86
C ALA A 134 10.37 21.35 6.12
N GLN A 135 10.47 20.14 5.56
CA GLN A 135 9.50 19.07 5.81
C GLN A 135 9.56 18.56 7.25
N GLU A 136 10.74 18.30 7.80
CA GLU A 136 10.91 17.88 9.20
C GLU A 136 10.37 18.95 10.18
N GLU A 137 10.59 20.23 9.91
CA GLU A 137 10.04 21.32 10.72
C GLU A 137 8.51 21.38 10.62
N ALA A 138 7.95 21.25 9.40
CA ALA A 138 6.50 21.22 9.21
C ALA A 138 5.85 20.01 9.90
N GLU A 139 6.46 18.83 9.82
CA GLU A 139 6.00 17.61 10.49
C GLU A 139 6.09 17.75 12.01
N ARG A 140 7.17 18.33 12.54
CA ARG A 140 7.30 18.60 13.99
C ARG A 140 6.22 19.54 14.49
N LEU A 141 5.96 20.63 13.76
CA LEU A 141 4.92 21.60 14.14
C LEU A 141 3.52 20.98 14.07
N ALA A 142 3.24 20.18 13.04
CA ALA A 142 1.97 19.46 12.93
C ALA A 142 1.80 18.42 14.07
N ALA A 143 2.88 17.74 14.46
CA ALA A 143 2.86 16.80 15.59
C ALA A 143 2.64 17.52 16.93
N GLU A 144 3.32 18.65 17.16
CA GLU A 144 3.15 19.47 18.38
C GLU A 144 1.72 20.06 18.47
N GLU A 145 1.15 20.52 17.35
CA GLU A 145 -0.22 20.99 17.30
C GLU A 145 -1.22 19.86 17.58
N ALA A 146 -1.03 18.69 16.98
CA ALA A 146 -1.88 17.52 17.22
C ALA A 146 -1.79 17.02 18.68
N GLU A 147 -0.60 17.05 19.29
CA GLU A 147 -0.41 16.71 20.71
C GLU A 147 -1.14 17.70 21.62
N ARG A 148 -1.00 19.01 21.35
CA ARG A 148 -1.72 20.06 22.09
C ARG A 148 -3.23 19.92 21.97
N GLU A 149 -3.75 19.68 20.77
CA GLU A 149 -5.20 19.48 20.58
C GLU A 149 -5.71 18.23 21.32
N ALA A 150 -4.93 17.15 21.31
CA ALA A 150 -5.27 15.93 22.04
C ALA A 150 -5.24 16.15 23.57
N GLU A 151 -4.28 16.90 24.09
CA GLU A 151 -4.20 17.25 25.51
C GLU A 151 -5.37 18.17 25.93
N GLU A 152 -5.67 19.21 25.14
CA GLU A 152 -6.81 20.11 25.37
C GLU A 152 -8.15 19.35 25.34
N GLU A 153 -8.32 18.39 24.41
CA GLU A 153 -9.51 17.55 24.35
C GLU A 153 -9.61 16.61 25.56
N ALA A 154 -8.50 15.99 25.97
CA ALA A 154 -8.45 15.14 27.16
C ALA A 154 -8.77 15.93 28.44
N GLU A 155 -8.25 17.15 28.59
CA GLU A 155 -8.55 18.03 29.72
C GLU A 155 -10.03 18.43 29.72
N ARG A 156 -10.61 18.77 28.56
CA ARG A 156 -12.03 19.09 28.43
C ARG A 156 -12.92 17.91 28.84
N LEU A 157 -12.61 16.70 28.38
CA LEU A 157 -13.37 15.50 28.74
C LEU A 157 -13.26 15.18 30.23
N ALA A 158 -12.06 15.33 30.81
CA ALA A 158 -11.87 15.16 32.25
C ALA A 158 -12.63 16.21 33.07
N ALA A 159 -12.67 17.46 32.61
CA ALA A 159 -13.43 18.54 33.25
C ALA A 159 -14.94 18.30 33.15
N GLU A 160 -15.45 17.87 31.99
CA GLU A 160 -16.87 17.52 31.80
C GLU A 160 -17.28 16.34 32.68
N GLU A 161 -16.44 15.30 32.76
CA GLU A 161 -16.69 14.16 33.64
C GLU A 161 -16.69 14.57 35.12
N ALA A 162 -15.73 15.41 35.53
CA ALA A 162 -15.69 15.93 36.90
C ALA A 162 -16.91 16.81 37.23
N GLU A 163 -17.36 17.65 36.29
CA GLU A 163 -18.58 18.45 36.46
C GLU A 163 -19.82 17.57 36.56
N ARG A 164 -19.94 16.53 35.72
CA ARG A 164 -21.04 15.57 35.79
C ARG A 164 -21.09 14.83 37.13
N LEU A 165 -19.95 14.33 37.60
CA LEU A 165 -19.85 13.66 38.90
C LEU A 165 -20.19 14.60 40.06
N ALA A 166 -19.71 15.85 40.00
CA ALA A 166 -20.05 16.86 41.00
C ALA A 166 -21.54 17.23 40.97
N ALA A 167 -22.16 17.29 39.79
CA ALA A 167 -23.59 17.54 39.64
C ALA A 167 -24.43 16.37 40.19
N GLU A 168 -24.05 15.12 39.88
CA GLU A 168 -24.69 13.92 40.41
C GLU A 168 -24.57 13.83 41.94
N GLU A 169 -23.39 14.11 42.49
CA GLU A 169 -23.19 14.15 43.94
C GLU A 169 -23.99 15.28 44.60
N ALA A 170 -24.03 16.47 43.98
CA ALA A 170 -24.82 17.59 44.47
C ALA A 170 -26.32 17.30 44.43
N GLU A 171 -26.82 16.64 43.38
CA GLU A 171 -28.22 16.19 43.27
C GLU A 171 -28.54 15.17 44.37
N LYS A 172 -27.68 14.16 44.55
CA LYS A 172 -27.83 13.17 45.62
C LYS A 172 -27.86 13.81 47.00
N LEU A 173 -26.95 14.73 47.28
CA LEU A 173 -26.88 15.45 48.55
C LEU A 173 -28.09 16.38 48.74
N ALA A 174 -28.60 16.99 47.68
CA ALA A 174 -29.82 17.79 47.73
C ALA A 174 -31.05 16.92 48.02
N ALA A 175 -31.16 15.75 47.38
CA ALA A 175 -32.21 14.77 47.64
C ALA A 175 -32.15 14.26 49.10
N GLU A 176 -30.96 13.94 49.60
CA GLU A 176 -30.75 13.50 50.98
C GLU A 176 -31.11 14.58 52.02
N ASN A 177 -30.76 15.84 51.76
CA ASN A 177 -31.13 16.97 52.62
C ASN A 177 -32.63 17.34 52.54
N ALA A 178 -33.28 17.06 51.41
CA ALA A 178 -34.72 17.24 51.24
C ALA A 178 -35.53 16.08 51.85
N ALA A 179 -34.92 14.91 52.01
CA ALA A 179 -35.54 13.74 52.60
C ALA A 179 -35.97 14.00 54.05
N THR A 180 -37.12 13.45 54.43
CA THR A 180 -37.54 13.48 55.83
C THR A 180 -36.69 12.52 56.66
N ALA A 181 -36.64 12.73 57.99
CA ALA A 181 -35.97 11.78 58.88
C ALA A 181 -36.57 10.36 58.75
N SER A 182 -37.88 10.25 58.50
CA SER A 182 -38.56 8.96 58.31
C SER A 182 -38.09 8.27 57.04
N GLN A 183 -37.99 9.00 55.93
CA GLN A 183 -37.45 8.51 54.66
C GLN A 183 -36.00 8.01 54.80
N GLN A 184 -35.14 8.75 55.50
CA GLN A 184 -33.76 8.33 55.75
C GLN A 184 -33.68 7.03 56.58
N GLN A 185 -34.57 6.86 57.56
CA GLN A 185 -34.66 5.61 58.32
C GLN A 185 -35.16 4.45 57.45
N ALA A 186 -36.14 4.70 56.57
CA ALA A 186 -36.64 3.70 55.64
C ALA A 186 -35.55 3.22 54.66
N VAL A 187 -34.74 4.14 54.12
CA VAL A 187 -33.57 3.82 53.27
C VAL A 187 -32.59 2.91 54.01
N SER A 188 -32.17 3.30 55.22
CA SER A 188 -31.23 2.52 56.03
C SER A 188 -31.76 1.12 56.36
N MET A 189 -33.06 1.00 56.61
CA MET A 189 -33.69 -0.29 56.85
C MET A 189 -33.79 -1.15 55.58
N ALA A 190 -34.10 -0.56 54.44
CA ALA A 190 -34.10 -1.26 53.15
C ALA A 190 -32.73 -1.83 52.82
N GLU A 191 -31.67 -1.04 52.96
CA GLU A 191 -30.28 -1.50 52.76
C GLU A 191 -29.91 -2.63 53.72
N SER A 192 -30.33 -2.54 54.98
CA SER A 192 -30.12 -3.59 55.98
C SER A 192 -30.84 -4.89 55.59
N TYR A 193 -32.04 -4.81 55.04
CA TYR A 193 -32.80 -5.96 54.57
C TYR A 193 -32.14 -6.63 53.36
N LEU A 194 -31.77 -5.83 52.35
CA LEU A 194 -31.08 -6.32 51.14
C LEU A 194 -29.71 -6.93 51.44
N ALA A 195 -29.04 -6.48 52.51
CA ALA A 195 -27.81 -7.09 52.98
C ALA A 195 -28.02 -8.46 53.66
N TYR A 196 -29.23 -8.74 54.14
CA TYR A 196 -29.56 -9.98 54.83
C TYR A 196 -30.20 -11.03 53.92
N THR A 197 -31.13 -10.62 53.04
CA THR A 197 -31.82 -11.53 52.11
C THR A 197 -32.24 -10.79 50.85
N ALA A 198 -32.47 -11.55 49.77
CA ALA A 198 -32.98 -11.00 48.53
C ALA A 198 -34.42 -10.52 48.66
N PHE A 199 -34.78 -9.47 47.93
CA PHE A 199 -36.14 -8.96 47.82
C PHE A 199 -36.46 -8.52 46.39
N SER A 200 -37.72 -8.65 46.01
CA SER A 200 -38.27 -7.90 44.88
C SER A 200 -38.47 -6.43 45.28
N LYS A 201 -38.62 -5.53 44.29
CA LYS A 201 -38.95 -4.12 44.57
C LYS A 201 -40.21 -4.00 45.43
N THR A 202 -41.29 -4.64 44.98
CA THR A 202 -42.58 -4.59 45.66
C THR A 202 -42.50 -5.27 47.02
N GLY A 203 -41.84 -6.41 47.13
CA GLY A 203 -41.64 -7.12 48.39
C GLY A 203 -40.86 -6.30 49.41
N LEU A 204 -39.83 -5.54 48.99
CA LEU A 204 -39.09 -4.66 49.90
C LEU A 204 -39.95 -3.49 50.38
N ILE A 205 -40.80 -2.90 49.51
CA ILE A 205 -41.76 -1.86 49.91
C ILE A 205 -42.73 -2.42 50.94
N GLU A 206 -43.34 -3.58 50.67
CA GLU A 206 -44.28 -4.24 51.59
C GLU A 206 -43.62 -4.60 52.93
N GLN A 207 -42.35 -5.02 52.90
CA GLN A 207 -41.57 -5.28 54.11
C GLN A 207 -41.39 -4.00 54.93
N LEU A 208 -41.05 -2.86 54.32
CA LEU A 208 -40.93 -1.59 55.04
C LEU A 208 -42.28 -1.09 55.58
N GLU A 209 -43.39 -1.30 54.87
CA GLU A 209 -44.73 -1.01 55.38
C GLU A 209 -45.06 -1.87 56.61
N PHE A 210 -44.66 -3.14 56.60
CA PHE A 210 -44.81 -4.04 57.75
C PHE A 210 -43.99 -3.55 58.96
N GLU A 211 -42.82 -2.96 58.73
CA GLU A 211 -41.99 -2.29 59.76
C GLU A 211 -42.61 -1.00 60.30
N GLY A 212 -43.69 -0.52 59.68
CA GLY A 212 -44.48 0.61 60.14
C GLY A 212 -44.15 1.94 59.45
N PHE A 213 -43.35 1.93 58.37
CA PHE A 213 -43.25 3.08 57.48
C PHE A 213 -44.56 3.26 56.71
N ASP A 214 -44.90 4.51 56.37
CA ASP A 214 -46.00 4.70 55.43
C ASP A 214 -45.57 4.36 53.99
N ASN A 215 -46.55 4.11 53.12
CA ASN A 215 -46.29 3.73 51.74
C ASN A 215 -45.41 4.76 50.99
N ALA A 216 -45.54 6.05 51.34
CA ALA A 216 -44.79 7.10 50.67
C ALA A 216 -43.30 7.05 51.05
N ASP A 217 -42.99 6.84 52.33
CA ASP A 217 -41.62 6.71 52.83
C ASP A 217 -40.97 5.39 52.38
N ALA A 218 -41.73 4.28 52.38
CA ALA A 218 -41.27 2.98 51.89
C ALA A 218 -40.94 3.01 50.38
N THR A 219 -41.84 3.58 49.58
CA THR A 219 -41.62 3.76 48.14
C THR A 219 -40.42 4.67 47.89
N TYR A 220 -40.35 5.79 48.60
CA TYR A 220 -39.20 6.70 48.52
C TYR A 220 -37.89 5.96 48.80
N ALA A 221 -37.84 5.13 49.85
CA ALA A 221 -36.62 4.40 50.19
C ALA A 221 -36.17 3.47 49.06
N VAL A 222 -37.08 2.65 48.53
CA VAL A 222 -36.76 1.68 47.48
C VAL A 222 -36.41 2.34 46.14
N GLU A 223 -36.95 3.53 45.85
CA GLU A 223 -36.63 4.30 44.65
C GLU A 223 -35.28 5.05 44.73
N ASN A 224 -34.78 5.32 45.94
CA ASN A 224 -33.56 6.13 46.15
C ASN A 224 -32.33 5.29 46.58
N ILE A 225 -32.46 3.96 46.60
CA ILE A 225 -31.33 3.03 46.78
C ILE A 225 -30.80 2.54 45.42
N SER A 226 -29.49 2.35 45.33
CA SER A 226 -28.85 1.77 44.15
C SER A 226 -28.77 0.25 44.29
N VAL A 227 -29.63 -0.47 43.56
CA VAL A 227 -29.79 -1.93 43.66
C VAL A 227 -29.85 -2.56 42.27
N ASP A 228 -29.12 -3.65 42.08
CA ASP A 228 -29.27 -4.54 40.91
C ASP A 228 -30.48 -5.46 41.11
N TRP A 229 -31.64 -5.01 40.65
CA TRP A 229 -32.91 -5.73 40.80
C TRP A 229 -32.97 -7.09 40.07
N PRO A 230 -32.52 -7.22 38.81
CA PRO A 230 -32.33 -8.53 38.20
C PRO A 230 -31.40 -9.43 39.03
N GLY A 231 -30.32 -8.87 39.60
CA GLY A 231 -29.43 -9.58 40.51
C GLY A 231 -30.12 -10.09 41.78
N GLN A 232 -31.07 -9.33 42.34
CA GLN A 232 -31.88 -9.80 43.47
C GLN A 232 -32.71 -11.05 43.13
N ALA A 233 -33.24 -11.14 41.90
CA ALA A 233 -33.95 -12.33 41.44
C ALA A 233 -33.04 -13.56 41.37
N VAL A 234 -31.78 -13.39 40.93
CA VAL A 234 -30.77 -14.47 40.93
C VAL A 234 -30.53 -14.99 42.35
N LEU A 235 -30.32 -14.08 43.31
CA LEU A 235 -30.09 -14.43 44.70
C LEU A 235 -31.29 -15.16 45.32
N MET A 236 -32.52 -14.69 45.03
CA MET A 236 -33.75 -15.33 45.50
C MET A 236 -33.92 -16.73 44.90
N ALA A 237 -33.67 -16.88 43.60
CA ALA A 237 -33.76 -18.17 42.92
C ALA A 237 -32.80 -19.22 43.53
N GLN A 238 -31.56 -18.82 43.83
CA GLN A 238 -30.59 -19.68 44.51
C GLN A 238 -31.05 -20.08 45.91
N SER A 239 -31.51 -19.11 46.70
CA SER A 239 -32.05 -19.35 48.05
C SER A 239 -33.19 -20.37 48.05
N TYR A 240 -34.10 -20.27 47.07
CA TYR A 240 -35.19 -21.24 46.91
C TYR A 240 -34.70 -22.64 46.59
N LEU A 241 -33.74 -22.78 45.67
CA LEU A 241 -33.18 -24.07 45.29
C LEU A 241 -32.34 -24.71 46.41
N ASP A 242 -31.75 -23.90 47.30
CA ASP A 242 -31.08 -24.38 48.50
C ASP A 242 -32.09 -24.93 49.53
N TYR A 243 -33.33 -24.44 49.52
CA TYR A 243 -34.38 -24.85 50.44
C TYR A 243 -35.20 -26.05 49.95
N THR A 244 -35.61 -26.06 48.68
CA THR A 244 -36.42 -27.14 48.09
C THR A 244 -36.21 -27.23 46.58
N ALA A 245 -36.56 -28.39 46.01
CA ALA A 245 -36.53 -28.59 44.58
C ALA A 245 -37.60 -27.75 43.87
N PHE A 246 -37.29 -27.28 42.66
CA PHE A 246 -38.23 -26.61 41.77
C PHE A 246 -38.01 -27.01 40.30
N SER A 247 -39.07 -26.97 39.50
CA SER A 247 -38.90 -26.92 38.04
C SER A 247 -38.46 -25.52 37.61
N LYS A 248 -37.90 -25.39 36.40
CA LYS A 248 -37.50 -24.08 35.86
C LYS A 248 -38.69 -23.10 35.84
N ILE A 249 -39.84 -23.55 35.34
CA ILE A 249 -41.05 -22.71 35.24
C ILE A 249 -41.63 -22.44 36.62
N GLY A 250 -41.69 -23.46 37.49
CA GLY A 250 -42.19 -23.31 38.85
C GLY A 250 -41.36 -22.32 39.67
N LEU A 251 -40.03 -22.28 39.48
CA LEU A 251 -39.18 -21.29 40.15
C LEU A 251 -39.43 -19.87 39.63
N ILE A 252 -39.66 -19.70 38.32
CA ILE A 252 -40.02 -18.39 37.75
C ILE A 252 -41.36 -17.93 38.33
N ASP A 253 -42.37 -18.81 38.35
CA ASP A 253 -43.68 -18.51 38.92
C ASP A 253 -43.60 -18.18 40.41
N GLN A 254 -42.74 -18.86 41.16
CA GLN A 254 -42.48 -18.55 42.57
C GLN A 254 -41.89 -17.14 42.73
N LEU A 255 -40.90 -16.76 41.92
CA LEU A 255 -40.33 -15.41 41.98
C LEU A 255 -41.36 -14.33 41.59
N ILE A 256 -42.23 -14.60 40.63
CA ILE A 256 -43.34 -13.69 40.31
C ILE A 256 -44.29 -13.55 41.51
N PHE A 257 -44.55 -14.66 42.23
CA PHE A 257 -45.31 -14.61 43.47
C PHE A 257 -44.61 -13.81 44.57
N GLU A 258 -43.27 -13.84 44.66
CA GLU A 258 -42.47 -12.95 45.52
C GLU A 258 -42.51 -11.46 45.09
N GLY A 259 -43.22 -11.13 44.02
CA GLY A 259 -43.37 -9.76 43.53
C GLY A 259 -42.28 -9.30 42.57
N PHE A 260 -41.42 -10.19 42.07
CA PHE A 260 -40.56 -9.87 40.93
C PHE A 260 -41.40 -9.71 39.66
N ASP A 261 -41.01 -8.79 38.78
CA ASP A 261 -41.62 -8.75 37.46
C ASP A 261 -41.18 -9.96 36.62
N GLN A 262 -41.93 -10.26 35.55
CA GLN A 262 -41.67 -11.40 34.69
C GLN A 262 -40.25 -11.39 34.10
N ALA A 263 -39.71 -10.22 33.78
CA ALA A 263 -38.41 -10.11 33.13
C ALA A 263 -37.29 -10.43 34.14
N ASP A 264 -37.34 -9.83 35.32
CA ASP A 264 -36.38 -10.06 36.41
C ASP A 264 -36.43 -11.52 36.89
N ALA A 265 -37.63 -12.08 37.08
CA ALA A 265 -37.78 -13.49 37.48
C ALA A 265 -37.20 -14.45 36.45
N THR A 266 -37.48 -14.23 35.16
CA THR A 266 -36.94 -15.05 34.07
C THR A 266 -35.42 -14.93 34.02
N TYR A 267 -34.89 -13.70 34.07
CA TYR A 267 -33.46 -13.45 34.10
C TYR A 267 -32.80 -14.15 35.28
N GLY A 268 -33.38 -14.04 36.48
CA GLY A 268 -32.91 -14.67 37.70
C GLY A 268 -32.68 -16.16 37.54
N VAL A 269 -33.70 -16.87 37.05
CA VAL A 269 -33.67 -18.32 36.86
C VAL A 269 -32.80 -18.76 35.67
N GLU A 270 -32.64 -17.93 34.64
CA GLU A 270 -31.77 -18.25 33.50
C GLU A 270 -30.28 -17.97 33.76
N SER A 271 -29.98 -17.13 34.74
CA SER A 271 -28.61 -16.76 35.10
C SER A 271 -27.93 -17.75 36.05
N ILE A 272 -28.69 -18.68 36.63
CA ILE A 272 -28.17 -19.71 37.53
C ILE A 272 -27.78 -20.99 36.78
N SER A 273 -26.75 -21.66 37.27
CA SER A 273 -26.31 -22.95 36.72
C SER A 273 -26.94 -24.09 37.53
N VAL A 274 -27.97 -24.72 36.97
CA VAL A 274 -28.78 -25.76 37.63
C VAL A 274 -28.96 -26.95 36.69
N ASP A 275 -28.81 -28.16 37.23
CA ASP A 275 -29.24 -29.39 36.54
C ASP A 275 -30.74 -29.61 36.82
N TRP A 276 -31.57 -29.15 35.89
CA TRP A 276 -33.03 -29.24 36.02
C TRP A 276 -33.57 -30.67 36.06
N ARG A 277 -32.82 -31.63 35.51
CA ARG A 277 -33.20 -33.04 35.59
C ARG A 277 -32.93 -33.61 36.98
N GLU A 278 -31.84 -33.18 37.62
CA GLU A 278 -31.57 -33.52 39.02
C GLU A 278 -32.61 -32.89 39.96
N GLN A 279 -33.06 -31.67 39.66
CA GLN A 279 -34.18 -31.05 40.40
C GLN A 279 -35.46 -31.88 40.31
N ALA A 280 -35.75 -32.51 39.17
CA ALA A 280 -36.89 -33.40 39.03
C ALA A 280 -36.76 -34.65 39.92
N VAL A 281 -35.55 -35.23 40.02
CA VAL A 281 -35.25 -36.37 40.91
C VAL A 281 -35.46 -35.97 42.37
N ALA A 282 -34.92 -34.82 42.78
CA ALA A 282 -35.09 -34.30 44.14
C ALA A 282 -36.56 -34.05 44.48
N MET A 283 -37.34 -33.47 43.56
CA MET A 283 -38.78 -33.27 43.74
C MET A 283 -39.53 -34.60 43.87
N ALA A 284 -39.18 -35.60 43.06
CA ALA A 284 -39.77 -36.94 43.14
C ALA A 284 -39.53 -37.58 44.51
N GLN A 285 -38.31 -37.44 45.06
CA GLN A 285 -37.97 -37.92 46.40
C GLN A 285 -38.78 -37.19 47.48
N ASN A 286 -38.86 -35.85 47.43
CA ASN A 286 -39.64 -35.06 48.36
C ASN A 286 -41.12 -35.51 48.43
N TYR A 287 -41.72 -35.81 47.27
CA TYR A 287 -43.09 -36.33 47.23
C TYR A 287 -43.22 -37.71 47.87
N LEU A 288 -42.28 -38.60 47.60
CA LEU A 288 -42.28 -39.96 48.15
C LEU A 288 -42.01 -40.01 49.66
N ASP A 289 -41.29 -39.03 50.19
CA ASP A 289 -41.09 -38.88 51.63
C ASP A 289 -42.39 -38.52 52.36
N TYR A 290 -43.33 -37.86 51.67
CA TYR A 290 -44.61 -37.44 52.25
C TYR A 290 -45.74 -38.44 52.00
N THR A 291 -45.84 -39.02 50.80
CA THR A 291 -46.94 -39.93 50.44
C THR A 291 -46.55 -40.91 49.34
N ALA A 292 -47.25 -42.05 49.29
CA ALA A 292 -47.04 -43.04 48.24
C ALA A 292 -47.69 -42.59 46.92
N PHE A 293 -46.98 -42.80 45.81
CA PHE A 293 -47.48 -42.58 44.46
C PHE A 293 -47.39 -43.86 43.61
N SER A 294 -48.28 -43.97 42.61
CA SER A 294 -48.04 -44.86 41.48
C SER A 294 -47.03 -44.22 40.51
N ARG A 295 -46.35 -45.02 39.68
CA ARG A 295 -45.41 -44.51 38.66
C ARG A 295 -46.06 -43.43 37.78
N ALA A 296 -47.22 -43.73 37.20
CA ALA A 296 -47.94 -42.79 36.35
C ALA A 296 -48.36 -41.53 37.13
N GLY A 297 -48.87 -41.69 38.35
CA GLY A 297 -49.30 -40.57 39.18
C GLY A 297 -48.16 -39.63 39.58
N LEU A 298 -46.96 -40.14 39.85
CA LEU A 298 -45.81 -39.29 40.16
C LEU A 298 -45.30 -38.56 38.92
N ILE A 299 -45.31 -39.20 37.75
CA ILE A 299 -44.97 -38.53 36.48
C ILE A 299 -45.94 -37.38 36.21
N ASP A 300 -47.25 -37.63 36.33
CA ASP A 300 -48.28 -36.61 36.15
C ASP A 300 -48.11 -35.44 37.14
N GLN A 301 -47.76 -35.73 38.39
CA GLN A 301 -47.49 -34.70 39.39
C GLN A 301 -46.28 -33.85 39.01
N LEU A 302 -45.15 -34.45 38.62
CA LEU A 302 -43.95 -33.69 38.22
C LEU A 302 -44.19 -32.86 36.95
N VAL A 303 -44.97 -33.37 35.99
CA VAL A 303 -45.38 -32.57 34.83
C VAL A 303 -46.27 -31.39 35.26
N PHE A 304 -47.14 -31.59 36.25
CA PHE A 304 -47.93 -30.52 36.85
C PHE A 304 -47.05 -29.48 37.56
N GLU A 305 -45.97 -29.89 38.23
CA GLU A 305 -44.95 -28.98 38.79
C GLU A 305 -44.17 -28.20 37.73
N GLY A 306 -44.34 -28.50 36.44
CA GLY A 306 -43.70 -27.81 35.32
C GLY A 306 -42.41 -28.46 34.81
N PHE A 307 -42.10 -29.70 35.21
CA PHE A 307 -41.02 -30.47 34.60
C PHE A 307 -41.42 -30.98 33.20
N SER A 308 -40.42 -31.20 32.34
CA SER A 308 -40.67 -31.86 31.06
C SER A 308 -41.09 -33.31 31.29
N LEU A 309 -41.89 -33.88 30.38
CA LEU A 309 -42.28 -35.30 30.47
C LEU A 309 -41.06 -36.23 30.51
N GLU A 310 -39.99 -35.86 29.81
CA GLU A 310 -38.74 -36.61 29.78
C GLU A 310 -38.06 -36.61 31.16
N ASP A 311 -37.88 -35.43 31.77
CA ASP A 311 -37.25 -35.29 33.09
C ASP A 311 -38.10 -35.92 34.19
N ALA A 312 -39.43 -35.76 34.14
CA ALA A 312 -40.35 -36.40 35.06
C ALA A 312 -40.26 -37.93 34.97
N THR A 313 -40.26 -38.49 33.75
CA THR A 313 -40.12 -39.94 33.56
C THR A 313 -38.78 -40.44 34.09
N TYR A 314 -37.69 -39.74 33.75
CA TYR A 314 -36.36 -40.05 34.23
C TYR A 314 -36.27 -40.02 35.76
N ALA A 315 -36.85 -39.00 36.40
CA ALA A 315 -36.87 -38.85 37.84
C ALA A 315 -37.59 -40.02 38.53
N VAL A 316 -38.78 -40.38 38.05
CA VAL A 316 -39.58 -41.48 38.61
C VAL A 316 -38.88 -42.84 38.44
N ASP A 317 -38.25 -43.08 37.29
CA ASP A 317 -37.47 -44.30 37.06
C ASP A 317 -36.23 -44.35 37.97
N THR A 318 -35.59 -43.20 38.20
CA THR A 318 -34.40 -43.06 39.04
C THR A 318 -34.71 -43.33 40.53
N VAL A 319 -35.87 -42.89 41.02
CA VAL A 319 -36.30 -43.17 42.42
C VAL A 319 -36.89 -44.58 42.61
N GLY A 320 -36.87 -45.43 41.57
CA GLY A 320 -37.15 -46.86 41.67
C GLY A 320 -38.62 -47.26 41.53
N LEU A 321 -39.46 -46.42 40.96
CA LEU A 321 -40.85 -46.76 40.61
C LEU A 321 -40.93 -47.22 39.15
N PHE A 322 -41.17 -48.52 38.93
CA PHE A 322 -41.29 -49.17 37.62
C PHE A 322 -42.74 -49.52 37.26
#